data_AF-A0A7U7GB00-F1
#
_entry.id   AF-A0A7U7GB00-F1
#
_cell.length_a   1.000
_cell.length_b   1.000
_cell.length_c   1.000
_cell.angle_alpha   90.00
_cell.angle_beta   90.00
_cell.angle_gamma   90.00
#
_symmetry.space_group_name_H-M   'P 1'
#
loop_
_entity.id
_entity.type
_entity.pdbx_description
1 polymer ?
#
loop_
_entity_poly.entity_id
_entity_poly.type
_entity_poly.pdbx_seq_one_letter_code
_entity_poly.pdbx_strand_id
1 'polypeptide(L)' 'MARDATLIRVAYRHGLRVSERVRLRWDQVDLQHGLLHVTRRKHGIASVHPLLRALHRLQRDTRRRPTCSSASVRRR' A
#
# COMPACT_ATOMS: atom_id res chain seq x y z
N MET A 1 0.20 -8.10 -11.25
CA MET A 1 0.56 -6.80 -11.85
C MET A 1 -0.13 -5.58 -11.22
N ALA A 2 -1.21 -5.70 -10.44
CA ALA A 2 -1.88 -4.54 -9.82
C ALA A 2 -1.14 -3.92 -8.60
N ARG A 3 -0.26 -4.69 -7.95
CA ARG A 3 0.45 -4.27 -6.72
C ARG A 3 1.42 -3.11 -6.98
N ASP A 4 2.31 -3.25 -7.95
CA ASP A 4 3.37 -2.26 -8.20
C ASP A 4 2.81 -0.94 -8.73
N ALA A 5 1.81 -0.99 -9.61
CA ALA A 5 1.10 0.20 -10.09
C ALA A 5 0.46 1.00 -8.95
N THR A 6 -0.10 0.31 -7.96
CA THR A 6 -0.68 0.94 -6.77
C THR A 6 0.41 1.53 -5.88
N LEU A 7 1.48 0.77 -5.68
CA LEU A 7 2.63 1.20 -4.90
C LEU A 7 3.28 2.47 -5.49
N ILE A 8 3.34 2.59 -6.82
CA ILE A 8 3.82 3.80 -7.52
C ILE A 8 2.84 4.97 -7.32
N ARG A 9 1.53 4.74 -7.47
CA ARG A 9 0.51 5.79 -7.32
C ARG A 9 0.45 6.37 -5.91
N VAL A 10 0.57 5.52 -4.90
CA VAL A 10 0.61 5.93 -3.48
C VAL A 10 1.91 6.70 -3.21
N ALA A 11 3.06 6.20 -3.68
CA ALA A 11 4.34 6.89 -3.50
C ALA A 11 4.35 8.29 -4.11
N TYR A 12 3.87 8.42 -5.35
CA TYR A 12 3.85 9.67 -6.09
C TYR A 12 2.92 10.71 -5.45
N ARG A 13 1.74 10.30 -4.96
CA ARG A 13 0.77 11.21 -4.35
C ARG A 13 1.14 11.67 -2.95
N HIS A 14 1.80 10.81 -2.18
CA HIS A 14 2.12 11.07 -0.78
C HIS A 14 3.59 11.45 -0.55
N GLY A 15 4.39 11.53 -1.63
CA GLY A 15 5.81 11.88 -1.56
C GLY A 15 6.60 10.92 -0.68
N LEU A 16 6.24 9.63 -0.69
CA LEU A 16 6.91 8.62 0.12
C LEU A 16 8.31 8.36 -0.43
N ARG A 17 9.32 8.40 0.44
CA ARG A 17 10.67 7.96 0.08
C ARG A 17 10.69 6.46 -0.10
N VAL A 18 11.65 5.94 -0.88
CA VAL A 18 11.82 4.49 -1.11
C VAL A 18 11.86 3.73 0.23
N SER A 19 12.62 4.24 1.21
CA SER A 19 12.75 3.65 2.54
C SER A 19 11.47 3.69 3.38
N GLU A 20 10.56 4.63 3.12
CA GLU A 20 9.29 4.78 3.83
C GLU A 20 8.24 3.84 3.22
N ARG A 21 8.21 3.75 1.88
CA ARG A 21 7.33 2.84 1.16
C ARG A 21 7.62 1.36 1.43
N VAL A 22 8.90 1.00 1.58
CA VAL A 22 9.32 -0.37 1.93
C VAL A 22 8.96 -0.72 3.37
N ARG A 23 8.87 0.28 4.25
CA ARG A 23 8.54 0.10 5.68
C ARG A 23 7.08 0.42 6.02
N LEU A 24 6.24 0.71 5.02
CA LEU A 24 4.83 1.03 5.21
C LEU A 24 4.09 -0.17 5.78
N ARG A 25 3.40 0.04 6.91
CA ARG A 25 2.57 -0.99 7.54
C ARG A 25 1.10 -0.80 7.20
N TRP A 26 0.33 -1.90 7.18
CA TRP A 26 -1.12 -1.84 7.00
C TRP A 26 -1.82 -1.09 8.15
N ASP A 27 -1.28 -1.13 9.36
CA ASP A 27 -1.79 -0.35 10.51
C ASP A 27 -1.76 1.17 10.29
N GLN A 28 -0.90 1.66 9.39
CA GLN A 28 -0.77 3.07 9.07
C GLN A 28 -1.72 3.52 7.94
N VAL A 29 -2.42 2.57 7.32
CA VAL A 29 -3.31 2.78 6.19
C VAL A 29 -4.75 2.61 6.68
N ASP A 30 -5.43 3.72 6.93
CA ASP A 30 -6.85 3.70 7.24
C ASP A 30 -7.65 3.72 5.93
N LEU A 31 -8.18 2.56 5.55
CA LEU A 31 -9.01 2.41 4.36
C LEU A 31 -10.46 2.85 4.57
N GLN A 32 -10.93 2.95 5.82
CA GLN A 32 -12.29 3.38 6.14
C GLN A 32 -12.42 4.89 6.05
N HIS A 33 -11.48 5.61 6.66
CA HIS A 33 -11.43 7.07 6.62
C HIS A 33 -10.64 7.60 5.41
N GLY A 34 -9.94 6.73 4.69
CA GLY A 34 -9.08 7.12 3.58
C GLY A 34 -7.96 8.03 4.05
N LEU A 35 -7.27 7.64 5.12
CA LEU A 35 -6.14 8.39 5.68
C LEU A 35 -4.87 7.54 5.66
N LEU A 36 -3.75 8.17 5.32
CA LEU A 36 -2.43 7.57 5.35
C LEU A 36 -1.58 8.29 6.39
N HIS A 37 -1.20 7.56 7.42
CA HIS A 37 -0.30 8.06 8.46
C HIS A 37 1.15 7.81 8.05
N VAL A 38 1.90 8.86 7.74
CA VAL A 38 3.30 8.74 7.30
C VAL A 38 4.24 9.21 8.39
N THR A 39 4.98 8.28 8.98
CA THR A 39 6.09 8.56 9.90
C THR A 39 7.37 8.80 9.10
N ARG A 40 7.78 10.07 8.96
CA ARG A 40 8.94 10.46 8.14
C ARG A 40 10.24 10.20 8.89
N ARG A 41 11.14 9.40 8.31
CA ARG A 41 12.33 8.89 9.04
C ARG A 41 13.45 9.90 9.27
N LYS A 42 13.64 10.88 8.37
CA LYS A 42 14.70 11.88 8.53
C LYS A 42 14.14 13.16 9.15
N HIS A 43 13.79 13.13 10.44
CA HIS A 43 13.32 14.30 11.19
C HIS A 43 12.14 15.04 10.53
N GLY A 44 11.31 14.34 9.76
CA GLY A 44 10.13 14.95 9.17
C GLY A 44 8.97 14.88 10.16
N ILE A 45 8.18 15.94 10.23
CA ILE A 45 6.93 15.95 10.98
C ILE A 45 6.02 14.85 10.41
N ALA A 46 5.44 14.03 11.29
CA ALA A 46 4.49 13.02 10.87
C ALA A 46 3.27 13.72 10.25
N SER A 47 2.95 13.38 9.00
CA SER A 47 1.83 13.97 8.28
C SER A 47 0.79 12.92 7.96
N VAL A 48 -0.47 13.32 8.13
CA VAL A 48 -1.62 12.54 7.71
C VAL A 48 -2.02 13.01 6.32
N HIS A 49 -2.01 12.09 5.36
CA HIS A 49 -2.39 12.40 3.98
C HIS A 49 -3.72 11.74 3.60
N PRO A 50 -4.64 12.46 2.95
CA PRO A 50 -5.90 11.88 2.48
C PRO A 50 -5.68 10.95 1.27
N LEU A 51 -6.11 9.70 1.40
CA LEU A 51 -6.16 8.67 0.37
C LEU A 51 -7.49 8.77 -0.42
N LEU A 52 -7.52 9.58 -1.46
CA LEU A 52 -8.71 9.70 -2.33
C LEU A 52 -8.88 8.46 -3.24
N ARG A 53 -9.99 7.71 -3.04
CA ARG A 53 -10.72 6.73 -3.89
C ARG A 53 -9.95 5.67 -4.72
N ALA A 54 -8.61 5.64 -4.71
CA ALA A 54 -7.83 4.72 -5.53
C ALA A 54 -7.80 3.29 -4.95
N LEU A 55 -7.87 3.15 -3.62
CA LEU A 55 -7.78 1.86 -2.95
C LEU A 55 -9.07 1.04 -3.03
N HIS A 56 -10.24 1.68 -3.16
CA HIS A 56 -11.52 0.99 -3.34
C HIS A 56 -11.59 0.20 -4.65
N ARG A 57 -10.95 0.68 -5.73
CA ARG A 57 -10.88 -0.05 -7.01
C ARG A 57 -9.98 -1.29 -6.87
N LEU A 58 -8.89 -1.18 -6.11
CA LEU A 58 -8.00 -2.32 -5.84
C LEU A 58 -8.67 -3.39 -4.99
N GLN A 59 -9.39 -3.00 -3.92
CA GLN A 59 -10.12 -3.95 -3.07
C GLN A 59 -11.12 -4.80 -3.88
N ARG A 60 -11.82 -4.20 -4.86
CA ARG A 60 -12.71 -4.93 -5.75
C ARG A 60 -11.96 -5.91 -6.66
N ASP A 61 -10.80 -5.51 -7.17
CA ASP A 61 -9.97 -6.34 -8.05
C ASP A 61 -9.30 -7.51 -7.30
N THR A 62 -8.86 -7.27 -6.05
CA THR A 62 -8.27 -8.30 -5.19
C THR A 62 -9.30 -9.29 -4.68
N ARG A 63 -10.55 -8.88 -4.39
CA ARG A 63 -11.64 -9.79 -4.02
C ARG A 63 -12.04 -10.73 -5.16
N ARG A 64 -11.80 -10.33 -6.41
CA ARG A 64 -12.16 -11.11 -7.62
C ARG A 64 -11.13 -12.17 -8.00
N ARG A 65 -9.91 -12.07 -7.49
CA ARG A 65 -8.87 -13.09 -7.67
C ARG A 65 -8.78 -13.92 -6.39
N PRO A 66 -9.36 -15.13 -6.32
CA PRO A 66 -8.95 -16.07 -5.30
C PRO A 66 -7.44 -16.27 -5.50
N THR A 67 -6.69 -16.11 -4.41
CA THR A 67 -5.26 -16.35 -4.39
C THR A 67 -5.01 -17.73 -4.96
N CYS A 68 -4.40 -17.79 -6.14
CA CYS A 68 -3.83 -19.03 -6.63
C CYS A 68 -2.68 -19.33 -5.68
N SER A 69 -2.98 -20.17 -4.70
CA SER A 69 -2.06 -20.68 -3.72
C SER A 69 -0.85 -21.23 -4.46
N SER A 70 0.32 -20.77 -4.05
CA SER A 70 1.61 -21.39 -4.29
C SER A 70 1.60 -22.82 -3.72
N ALA A 71 1.01 -23.75 -4.45
CA ALA A 71 1.08 -25.18 -4.21
C ALA A 71 2.01 -25.82 -5.26
N SER A 72 3.29 -25.44 -5.26
CA SER A 72 4.32 -26.18 -6.01
C SER A 72 5.75 -25.91 -5.52
N VAL A 73 5.99 -25.86 -4.21
CA VAL A 73 7.34 -26.21 -3.69
C VAL A 73 7.33 -27.71 -3.44
N ARG A 74 7.37 -28.47 -4.54
CA ARG A 74 7.59 -29.91 -4.51
C ARG A 74 9.07 -30.12 -4.26
N ARG A 75 9.37 -30.70 -3.10
CA ARG A 75 10.67 -31.26 -2.70
C ARG A 75 11.42 -31.86 -3.89
N ARG A 76 12.66 -31.43 -4.11
CA ARG A 76 13.81 -32.27 -4.44
C ARG A 76 15.03 -31.66 -3.76
#